data_AF-A0A316MBB0-F1
#
_entry.id   AF-A0A316MBB0-F1
#
_cell.length_a   1.000
_cell.length_b   1.000
_cell.length_c   1.000
_cell.angle_alpha   90.00
_cell.angle_beta   90.00
_cell.angle_gamma   90.00
#
_symmetry.space_group_name_H-M   'P 1'
#
loop_
_entity.id
_entity.type
_entity.pdbx_description
1 polymer ?
#
loop_
_entity_poly.entity_id
_entity_poly.type
_entity_poly.pdbx_seq_one_letter_code
_entity_poly.pdbx_strand_id
1 'polypeptide(L)'
;MATLKEKILELLKTNNGLSDREITNRIFGEVYPQQSVNQACNGMNKAGIITRKTREDGKIGNYTVCQINIIKKDLPKLKSIEIE
;
A
#
# COMPACT_ATOMS: atom_id res chain seq x y z
N MET A 1 -17.17 -9.05 10.99
CA MET A 1 -16.25 -8.12 11.70
C MET A 1 -15.05 -7.91 10.78
N ALA A 2 -14.78 -6.68 10.34
CA ALA A 2 -13.62 -6.44 9.46
C ALA A 2 -12.30 -6.64 10.24
N THR A 3 -11.38 -7.38 9.63
CA THR A 3 -10.00 -7.59 10.12
C THR A 3 -9.22 -6.27 10.09
N LEU A 4 -8.12 -6.22 10.85
CA LEU A 4 -7.23 -5.05 10.84
C LEU A 4 -6.70 -4.72 9.44
N LYS A 5 -6.33 -5.73 8.66
CA LYS A 5 -5.83 -5.54 7.29
C LYS A 5 -6.88 -4.94 6.37
N GLU A 6 -8.14 -5.38 6.49
CA GLU A 6 -9.26 -4.81 5.72
C GLU A 6 -9.50 -3.35 6.09
N LYS A 7 -9.51 -3.01 7.38
CA LYS A 7 -9.65 -1.62 7.85
C LYS A 7 -8.53 -0.72 7.33
N ILE A 8 -7.29 -1.20 7.36
CA ILE A 8 -6.12 -0.47 6.82
C ILE A 8 -6.30 -0.25 5.31
N LEU A 9 -6.70 -1.30 4.57
CA LEU A 9 -6.86 -1.20 3.13
C LEU A 9 -7.96 -0.22 2.74
N GLU A 10 -9.11 -0.26 3.40
CA GLU A 10 -10.21 0.70 3.19
C GLU A 10 -9.77 2.14 3.46
N LEU A 11 -9.00 2.36 4.53
CA LEU A 11 -8.47 3.67 4.85
C LEU A 11 -7.52 4.17 3.75
N LEU A 12 -6.61 3.31 3.27
CA LEU A 12 -5.62 3.67 2.25
C LEU A 12 -6.23 3.88 0.86
N LYS A 13 -7.37 3.24 0.54
CA LYS A 13 -8.10 3.47 -0.74
C LYS A 13 -8.50 4.93 -0.92
N THR A 14 -8.85 5.62 0.16
CA THR A 14 -9.27 7.03 0.14
C THR A 14 -8.15 7.96 0.57
N ASN A 15 -7.22 7.49 1.40
CA ASN A 15 -6.16 8.29 2.00
C ASN A 15 -4.81 7.60 1.79
N ASN A 16 -4.27 7.71 0.58
CA ASN A 16 -2.96 7.15 0.29
C ASN A 16 -1.84 7.93 0.98
N GLY A 17 -0.76 7.21 1.29
CA GLY A 17 0.46 7.77 1.86
C GLY A 17 0.46 7.91 3.37
N LEU A 18 -0.52 7.39 4.11
CA LEU A 18 -0.51 7.48 5.57
C LEU A 18 0.61 6.67 6.20
N SER A 19 1.23 7.22 7.24
CA SER A 19 2.18 6.50 8.09
C SER A 19 1.45 5.55 9.04
N ASP A 20 2.16 4.57 9.60
CA ASP A 20 1.53 3.61 10.51
C ASP A 20 0.96 4.31 11.77
N ARG A 21 1.56 5.43 12.20
CA ARG A 21 1.03 6.27 13.29
C ARG A 21 -0.29 6.92 12.88
N GLU A 22 -0.35 7.54 11.71
CA GLU A 22 -1.57 8.18 11.20
C GLU A 22 -2.69 7.16 11.01
N ILE A 23 -2.37 5.95 10.52
CA ILE A 23 -3.31 4.82 10.42
C ILE A 23 -3.80 4.39 11.80
N THR A 24 -2.90 4.23 12.77
CA THR A 24 -3.24 3.85 14.16
C THR A 24 -4.19 4.86 14.77
N ASN A 25 -3.86 6.15 14.66
CA ASN A 25 -4.68 7.24 15.21
C ASN A 25 -6.09 7.24 14.59
N ARG A 26 -6.22 6.95 13.29
CA ARG A 26 -7.53 6.90 12.61
C ARG A 26 -8.36 5.67 12.94
N ILE A 27 -7.74 4.51 13.16
CA ILE A 27 -8.46 3.25 13.43
C ILE A 27 -8.79 3.08 14.92
N PHE A 28 -7.86 3.47 15.80
CA PHE A 28 -7.95 3.17 17.23
C PHE A 28 -7.91 4.43 18.12
N GLY A 29 -7.36 5.54 17.63
CA GLY A 29 -7.13 6.75 18.41
C GLY A 29 -5.66 6.94 18.80
N GLU A 30 -5.33 8.12 19.30
CA GLU A 30 -3.93 8.59 19.44
C GLU A 30 -3.11 7.86 20.53
N VAL A 31 -3.81 7.33 21.53
CA VAL A 31 -3.21 6.65 22.69
C VAL A 31 -2.86 5.18 22.40
N TYR A 32 -3.30 4.64 21.25
CA TYR A 32 -3.10 3.24 20.95
C TYR A 32 -1.68 2.93 20.45
N PRO A 33 -1.11 1.76 20.83
CA PRO A 33 0.17 1.32 20.31
C PRO A 33 0.15 1.06 18.80
N GLN A 34 1.18 1.54 18.11
CA GLN A 34 1.33 1.42 16.65
C GLN A 34 1.82 0.04 16.17
N GLN A 35 2.27 -0.83 17.10
CA GLN A 35 2.97 -2.07 16.76
C GLN A 35 2.12 -3.02 15.89
N SER A 36 0.84 -3.16 16.20
CA SER A 36 -0.09 -4.02 15.44
C SER A 36 -0.27 -3.53 14.00
N VAL A 37 -0.42 -2.22 13.82
CA VAL A 37 -0.56 -1.57 12.51
C VAL A 37 0.74 -1.67 11.72
N ASN A 38 1.89 -1.44 12.35
CA ASN A 38 3.19 -1.57 11.70
C ASN A 38 3.43 -3.01 11.22
N GLN A 39 3.17 -4.01 12.07
CA GLN A 39 3.28 -5.42 11.68
C GLN A 39 2.33 -5.78 10.53
N ALA A 40 1.08 -5.30 10.58
CA ALA A 40 0.11 -5.52 9.52
C ALA A 40 0.57 -4.88 8.19
N CYS A 41 0.98 -3.62 8.20
CA CYS A 41 1.45 -2.90 7.01
C CYS A 41 2.73 -3.53 6.43
N ASN A 42 3.68 -3.93 7.28
CA ASN A 42 4.87 -4.66 6.82
C ASN A 42 4.50 -6.00 6.16
N GLY A 43 3.57 -6.75 6.75
CA GLY A 43 3.06 -7.99 6.16
C GLY A 43 2.35 -7.76 4.82
N MET A 44 1.53 -6.73 4.72
CA MET A 44 0.83 -6.35 3.48
C MET A 44 1.81 -5.85 2.40
N ASN A 45 2.89 -5.16 2.79
CA ASN A 45 3.94 -4.74 1.88
C ASN A 45 4.71 -5.94 1.31
N LYS A 46 5.09 -6.91 2.17
CA LYS A 46 5.70 -8.17 1.73
C LYS A 46 4.80 -8.97 0.79
N ALA A 47 3.48 -8.91 1.00
CA ALA A 47 2.50 -9.56 0.15
C ALA A 47 2.19 -8.80 -1.16
N GLY A 48 2.78 -7.62 -1.39
CA GLY A 48 2.52 -6.80 -2.58
C GLY A 48 1.13 -6.16 -2.63
N ILE A 49 0.43 -6.05 -1.49
CA ILE A 49 -0.90 -5.45 -1.39
C ILE A 49 -0.81 -3.93 -1.23
N ILE A 50 0.19 -3.48 -0.48
CA ILE A 50 0.55 -2.06 -0.34
C ILE A 50 2.02 -1.87 -0.68
N THR A 51 2.43 -0.64 -0.97
CA THR A 51 3.83 -0.25 -1.05
C THR A 51 4.14 0.77 0.04
N ARG A 52 5.31 0.64 0.66
CA ARG A 52 5.83 1.58 1.65
C ARG A 52 6.90 2.46 1.01
N LYS A 53 6.76 3.77 1.11
CA LYS A 53 7.70 4.74 0.56
C LYS A 53 7.98 5.87 1.54
N THR A 54 9.21 6.35 1.59
CA THR A 54 9.56 7.57 2.32
C THR A 54 8.93 8.77 1.61
N ARG A 55 8.25 9.63 2.36
CA ARG A 55 7.63 10.87 1.90
C ARG A 55 8.59 12.04 1.98
N GLU A 56 8.19 13.18 1.42
CA GLU A 56 8.92 14.44 1.52
C GLU A 56 9.10 14.91 2.98
N ASP A 57 8.16 14.56 3.87
CA ASP A 57 8.25 14.84 5.32
C ASP A 57 9.18 13.87 6.08
N GLY A 58 9.86 12.97 5.38
CA GLY A 58 10.77 11.97 5.95
C GLY A 58 10.07 10.78 6.62
N LYS A 59 8.74 10.75 6.70
CA LYS A 59 7.99 9.62 7.27
C LYS A 59 7.76 8.53 6.22
N ILE A 60 7.56 7.30 6.68
CA ILE A 60 7.18 6.19 5.81
C ILE A 60 5.66 6.23 5.60
N GLY A 61 5.24 6.49 4.37
CA GLY A 61 3.84 6.41 3.94
C GLY A 61 3.51 5.03 3.35
N ASN A 62 2.28 4.59 3.57
CA ASN A 62 1.70 3.37 3.02
C ASN A 62 0.75 3.71 1.87
N TYR A 63 0.86 3.02 0.74
CA TYR A 63 0.08 3.28 -0.46
C TYR A 63 -0.53 1.99 -0.97
N THR A 64 -1.81 1.98 -1.32
CA THR A 64 -2.42 0.81 -1.99
C THR A 64 -1.70 0.58 -3.31
N VAL A 65 -1.26 -0.66 -3.56
CA VAL A 65 -0.85 -1.01 -4.92
C VAL A 65 -2.16 -1.18 -5.68
N CYS A 66 -2.40 -0.36 -6.70
CA CYS A 66 -3.41 -0.70 -7.68
C CYS A 66 -2.89 -2.00 -8.31
N GLN A 67 -3.45 -3.14 -7.92
CA GLN A 67 -3.34 -4.32 -8.75
C GLN A 67 -4.12 -3.96 -10.01
N ILE A 68 -3.44 -3.30 -10.94
CA ILE A 68 -3.78 -3.46 -12.33
C ILE A 68 -3.65 -4.97 -12.46
N ASN A 69 -4.78 -5.67 -12.48
CA ASN A 69 -4.87 -6.96 -13.16
C ASN A 69 -4.52 -6.61 -14.60
N ILE A 70 -3.23 -6.39 -14.86
CA ILE A 70 -2.68 -6.47 -16.20
C ILE A 70 -3.01 -7.91 -16.50
N ILE A 71 -4.00 -8.06 -17.35
CA ILE A 71 -4.25 -9.24 -18.14
C ILE A 71 -2.89 -9.55 -18.76
N LYS A 72 -2.06 -10.33 -18.06
CA LYS A 72 -0.76 -10.83 -18.53
C LYS A 72 -1.01 -11.92 -19.58
N LYS A 73 -1.98 -11.68 -20.46
CA LYS A 73 -2.33 -12.54 -21.58
C LYS A 73 -2.17 -11.81 -22.91
N ASP A 74 -2.25 -10.48 -22.96
CA ASP A 74 -2.23 -9.75 -24.24
C ASP A 74 -1.45 -8.42 -24.18
N LEU A 75 -0.21 -8.43 -23.70
CA LEU A 75 0.71 -7.34 -24.05
C LEU A 75 1.41 -7.72 -25.36
N PRO A 76 1.13 -7.08 -26.51
CA PRO A 76 1.84 -7.37 -27.75
C PRO A 76 3.32 -7.08 -27.52
N LYS A 77 4.18 -8.06 -27.85
CA LYS A 77 5.63 -7.89 -27.88
C LYS A 77 5.92 -6.68 -28.77
N LEU A 78 6.51 -5.64 -28.19
CA LEU A 78 7.12 -4.55 -28.97
C LEU A 78 8.11 -5.20 -29.93
N LYS A 79 7.75 -5.19 -31.23
CA LYS A 79 8.70 -5.55 -32.28
C LYS A 79 9.77 -4.46 -32.27
N SER A 80 11.01 -4.87 -32.05
CA SER A 80 12.18 -4.06 -32.41
C SER A 80 12.04 -3.74 -33.90
N ILE A 81 11.87 -2.46 -34.22
CA ILE A 81 12.00 -1.97 -35.58
C ILE A 81 13.51 -1.91 -35.83
N GLU A 82 14.03 -2.88 -36.58
CA GLU A 82 15.33 -2.73 -37.22
C GLU A 82 15.15 -1.69 -38.32
N ILE A 83 15.88 -0.59 -38.21
CA ILE A 83 15.99 0.43 -39.26
C ILE A 83 17.26 0.07 -40.02
N GLU A 84 17.12 -0.28 -41.31
CA GLU A 84 18.22 -0.42 -42.28
C GLU A 84 18.97 0.90 -42.50
#